data_AF-A0A1G9ZZJ5-F1
#
_entry.id   AF-A0A1G9ZZJ5-F1
#
_cell.length_a   1.000
_cell.length_b   1.000
_cell.length_c   1.000
_cell.angle_alpha   90.00
_cell.angle_beta   90.00
_cell.angle_gamma   90.00
#
_symmetry.space_group_name_H-M   'P 1'
#
loop_
_entity.id
_entity.type
_entity.pdbx_description
1 polymer ?
#
loop_
_entity_poly.entity_id
_entity_poly.type
_entity_poly.pdbx_seq_one_letter_code
_entity_poly.pdbx_strand_id
1 'polypeptide(L)'
;MSDSTQCHCEVSCTKSRECCDKHSGHCSEHGAEIQVHVHIHRHLHCCPSKTVCSVEQPAEKTDQKLDQKPDNPVKPIELPVIRFGFYGVAMGSPHYPELMVQVNAPSNYGVGGVYNKIRAVTTLDASKDIISSALTAAQLKATYDVLSVGLHGSPFTVAEAVRLKEYAALGGVVLLTCDGATTAGMTNVLQQFGHTGVLTKATAVAYSGVASATERLSSYFGDSSGVTLKGHSLLVVTSGQPPSGSRVLATSGSNLLFWTVGATEGRVVAMSHFSLTQFDVAGTEIDNGQERFLNNMMAYLFDKVLEKR
;
A
#
# COMPACT_ATOMS: atom_id res chain seq x y z
N MET A 1 20.67 -42.08 -34.09
CA MET A 1 21.33 -42.03 -32.77
C MET A 1 21.63 -40.57 -32.44
N SER A 2 20.76 -39.95 -31.64
CA SER A 2 21.06 -38.89 -30.68
C SER A 2 19.75 -38.63 -29.93
N ASP A 3 19.62 -39.23 -28.76
CA ASP A 3 18.56 -38.93 -27.79
C ASP A 3 18.68 -37.48 -27.32
N SER A 4 17.57 -36.75 -27.30
CA SER A 4 17.45 -35.48 -26.60
C SER A 4 16.22 -35.52 -25.71
N THR A 5 16.42 -35.97 -24.47
CA THR A 5 15.51 -35.79 -23.34
C THR A 5 15.92 -34.53 -22.58
N GLN A 6 15.78 -33.34 -23.19
CA GLN A 6 15.93 -32.07 -22.49
C GLN A 6 14.58 -31.35 -22.36
N CYS A 7 14.12 -31.25 -21.13
CA CYS A 7 13.03 -30.38 -20.73
C CYS A 7 13.59 -28.94 -20.66
N HIS A 8 13.32 -28.13 -21.68
CA HIS A 8 13.78 -26.73 -21.71
C HIS A 8 12.87 -25.86 -20.85
N CYS A 9 13.33 -25.52 -19.64
CA CYS A 9 12.93 -24.31 -18.94
C CYS A 9 14.10 -23.33 -19.00
N GLU A 10 14.29 -22.64 -20.12
CA GLU A 10 15.22 -21.51 -20.19
C GLU A 10 14.61 -20.36 -20.98
N VAL A 11 14.46 -19.21 -20.31
CA VAL A 11 14.32 -17.92 -20.96
C VAL A 11 15.73 -17.55 -21.43
N SER A 12 16.02 -17.75 -22.72
CA SER A 12 17.27 -17.26 -23.31
C SER A 12 17.10 -15.83 -23.80
N CYS A 13 17.73 -14.87 -23.14
CA CYS A 13 17.89 -13.51 -23.67
C CYS A 13 19.09 -13.51 -24.63
N THR A 14 18.86 -13.67 -25.93
CA THR A 14 19.93 -13.54 -26.93
C THR A 14 20.09 -12.06 -27.28
N LYS A 15 21.18 -11.43 -26.83
CA LYS A 15 21.56 -10.09 -27.26
C LYS A 15 22.38 -10.23 -28.55
N SER A 16 21.76 -10.02 -29.72
CA SER A 16 22.53 -9.90 -30.96
C SER A 16 23.21 -8.53 -30.99
N ARG A 17 24.53 -8.52 -30.84
CA ARG A 17 25.35 -7.34 -31.14
C ARG A 17 25.75 -7.48 -32.60
N GLU A 18 25.04 -6.83 -33.51
CA GLU A 18 25.56 -6.67 -34.86
C GLU A 18 26.83 -5.80 -34.76
N CYS A 19 27.95 -6.38 -35.19
CA CYS A 19 29.23 -5.69 -35.28
C CYS A 19 29.13 -4.61 -36.37
N CYS A 20 29.23 -3.34 -35.98
CA CYS A 20 29.58 -2.25 -36.88
C CYS A 20 31.07 -2.34 -37.24
N ASP A 21 31.46 -3.32 -38.05
CA ASP A 21 32.77 -3.36 -38.70
C ASP A 21 32.61 -2.98 -40.16
N LYS A 22 32.75 -1.68 -40.41
CA LYS A 22 33.30 -1.01 -41.62
C LYS A 22 32.70 0.39 -41.70
N HIS A 23 33.41 1.38 -41.15
CA HIS A 23 33.67 2.69 -41.77
C HIS A 23 34.41 3.58 -40.78
N SER A 24 35.63 3.99 -41.14
CA SER A 24 36.44 4.96 -40.42
C SER A 24 35.88 6.36 -40.67
N GLY A 25 35.16 6.92 -39.69
CA GLY A 25 34.81 8.34 -39.67
C GLY A 25 33.45 8.62 -39.03
N HIS A 26 33.47 9.30 -37.89
CA HIS A 26 32.34 9.96 -37.21
C HIS A 26 31.26 9.06 -36.58
N CYS A 27 31.46 8.70 -35.31
CA CYS A 27 30.33 8.44 -34.40
C CYS A 27 29.90 9.78 -33.78
N SER A 28 28.77 10.32 -34.22
CA SER A 28 28.06 11.40 -33.52
C SER A 28 26.95 10.79 -32.66
N GLU A 29 26.80 11.33 -31.46
CA GLU A 29 25.88 10.88 -30.43
C GLU A 29 24.41 11.02 -30.87
N HIS A 30 23.79 9.92 -31.28
CA HIS A 30 22.34 9.78 -31.27
C HIS A 30 21.96 8.43 -30.67
N GLY A 31 21.12 8.50 -29.64
CA GLY A 31 20.67 7.35 -28.85
C GLY A 31 20.03 6.28 -29.73
N ALA A 32 20.60 5.08 -29.68
CA ALA A 32 20.02 3.93 -30.33
C ALA A 32 18.68 3.58 -29.67
N GLU A 33 17.60 3.68 -30.44
CA GLU A 33 16.32 3.06 -30.10
C GLU A 33 16.54 1.56 -29.96
N ILE A 34 16.34 1.03 -28.74
CA ILE A 34 16.33 -0.41 -28.50
C ILE A 34 14.88 -0.88 -28.70
N GLN A 35 14.60 -1.48 -29.85
CA GLN A 35 13.36 -2.22 -30.04
C GLN A 35 13.48 -3.59 -29.39
N VAL A 36 12.72 -3.83 -28.32
CA VAL A 36 12.61 -5.14 -27.68
C VAL A 36 11.36 -5.83 -28.20
N HIS A 37 11.55 -6.88 -28.99
CA HIS A 37 10.47 -7.75 -29.44
C HIS A 37 10.27 -8.88 -28.42
N VAL A 38 9.10 -8.93 -27.78
CA VAL A 38 8.73 -9.98 -26.82
C VAL A 38 7.70 -10.90 -27.46
N HIS A 39 8.05 -12.15 -27.70
CA HIS A 39 7.10 -13.20 -28.10
C HIS A 39 6.57 -13.90 -26.85
N ILE A 40 5.26 -13.81 -26.61
CA ILE A 40 4.56 -14.51 -25.54
C ILE A 40 3.84 -15.71 -26.17
N HIS A 41 4.31 -16.92 -25.88
CA HIS A 41 3.61 -18.15 -26.26
C HIS A 41 2.58 -18.51 -25.19
N ARG A 42 1.29 -18.46 -25.55
CA ARG A 42 0.18 -18.91 -24.71
C ARG A 42 -0.03 -20.41 -24.93
N HIS A 43 0.36 -21.23 -23.96
CA HIS A 43 0.02 -22.65 -23.97
C HIS A 43 -1.43 -22.83 -23.48
N LEU A 44 -2.32 -23.15 -24.42
CA LEU A 44 -3.64 -23.68 -24.12
C LEU A 44 -3.47 -25.14 -23.71
N HIS A 45 -3.68 -25.44 -22.43
CA HIS A 45 -3.79 -26.81 -21.95
C HIS A 45 -5.05 -27.46 -22.54
N CYS A 46 -4.87 -28.35 -23.51
CA CYS A 46 -5.87 -29.32 -23.94
C CYS A 46 -6.01 -30.40 -22.86
N CYS A 47 -7.07 -30.38 -22.06
CA CYS A 47 -7.56 -31.60 -21.41
C CYS A 47 -8.43 -32.36 -22.43
N PRO A 48 -8.15 -33.64 -22.74
CA PRO A 48 -9.04 -34.43 -23.57
C PRO A 48 -10.30 -34.81 -22.77
N SER A 49 -11.45 -34.50 -23.34
CA SER A 49 -12.76 -34.99 -22.94
C SER A 49 -12.80 -36.52 -23.04
N LYS A 50 -13.03 -37.20 -21.90
CA LYS A 50 -13.30 -38.65 -21.89
C LYS A 50 -14.64 -38.91 -22.57
N THR A 51 -14.58 -39.49 -23.77
CA THR A 51 -15.74 -40.07 -24.45
C THR A 51 -15.80 -41.55 -24.08
N VAL A 52 -16.97 -41.96 -23.61
CA VAL A 52 -17.36 -43.33 -23.28
C VAL A 52 -17.57 -44.10 -24.60
N CYS A 53 -16.86 -45.21 -24.80
CA CYS A 53 -17.28 -46.30 -25.68
C CYS A 53 -16.87 -47.63 -25.05
N SER A 54 -17.88 -48.44 -24.77
CA SER A 54 -17.82 -49.78 -24.21
C SER A 54 -17.46 -50.80 -25.31
N VAL A 55 -16.45 -51.63 -25.08
CA VAL A 55 -16.31 -52.95 -25.71
C VAL A 55 -15.71 -53.90 -24.68
N GLU A 56 -16.44 -54.96 -24.35
CA GLU A 56 -16.00 -56.08 -23.52
C GLU A 56 -14.91 -56.90 -24.23
N GLN A 57 -13.83 -57.26 -23.52
CA GLN A 57 -13.06 -58.51 -23.68
C GLN A 57 -11.99 -58.65 -22.56
N PRO A 58 -11.44 -59.87 -22.32
CA PRO A 58 -11.27 -60.40 -20.97
C PRO A 58 -9.89 -60.23 -20.32
N ALA A 59 -9.95 -60.18 -18.99
CA ALA A 59 -8.94 -60.42 -17.96
C ALA A 59 -7.49 -60.74 -18.39
N GLU A 60 -6.64 -59.72 -18.35
CA GLU A 60 -5.20 -59.87 -18.15
C GLU A 60 -4.82 -59.16 -16.84
N LYS A 61 -4.31 -59.92 -15.87
CA LYS A 61 -3.86 -59.44 -14.56
C LYS A 61 -2.51 -58.75 -14.74
N THR A 62 -2.53 -57.42 -14.79
CA THR A 62 -1.33 -56.60 -14.67
C THR A 62 -1.38 -55.87 -13.33
N ASP A 63 -0.50 -56.25 -12.41
CA ASP A 63 -0.27 -55.56 -11.13
C ASP A 63 0.33 -54.16 -11.39
N GLN A 64 -0.52 -53.20 -11.75
CA GLN A 64 -0.19 -51.79 -11.70
C GLN A 64 -0.44 -51.28 -10.29
N LYS A 65 0.63 -51.18 -9.49
CA LYS A 65 0.66 -50.28 -8.33
C LYS A 65 0.51 -48.85 -8.86
N LEU A 66 -0.73 -48.36 -8.89
CA LEU A 66 -1.02 -46.96 -9.06
C LEU A 66 -0.62 -46.25 -7.77
N ASP A 67 0.53 -45.57 -7.78
CA ASP A 67 0.92 -44.63 -6.74
C ASP A 67 -0.06 -43.45 -6.76
N GLN A 68 -1.22 -43.62 -6.12
CA GLN A 68 -2.11 -42.53 -5.78
C GLN A 68 -1.41 -41.68 -4.72
N LYS A 69 -0.70 -40.66 -5.17
CA LYS A 69 -0.28 -39.55 -4.32
C LYS A 69 -1.54 -39.00 -3.64
N PRO A 70 -1.63 -38.98 -2.31
CA PRO A 70 -2.80 -38.42 -1.65
C PRO A 70 -2.93 -36.96 -2.07
N ASP A 71 -4.05 -36.64 -2.70
CA ASP A 71 -4.50 -35.26 -2.91
C ASP A 71 -4.67 -34.64 -1.53
N ASN A 72 -3.62 -34.00 -1.03
CA ASN A 72 -3.73 -33.15 0.13
C ASN A 72 -4.69 -32.02 -0.26
N PRO A 73 -5.88 -31.93 0.37
CA PRO A 73 -6.79 -30.84 0.06
C PRO A 73 -6.07 -29.55 0.41
N VAL A 74 -5.79 -28.72 -0.61
CA VAL A 74 -5.24 -27.39 -0.42
C VAL A 74 -6.27 -26.63 0.41
N LYS A 75 -5.96 -26.41 1.69
CA LYS A 75 -6.81 -25.62 2.58
C LYS A 75 -7.03 -24.26 1.92
N PRO A 76 -8.28 -23.81 1.74
CA PRO A 76 -8.55 -22.49 1.18
C PRO A 76 -7.78 -21.42 1.94
N ILE A 77 -7.05 -20.57 1.22
CA ILE A 77 -6.36 -19.43 1.82
C ILE A 77 -7.44 -18.44 2.25
N GLU A 78 -7.66 -18.33 3.56
CA GLU A 78 -8.57 -17.32 4.11
C GLU A 78 -7.84 -15.98 4.19
N LEU A 79 -8.30 -14.99 3.41
CA LEU A 79 -7.75 -13.65 3.44
C LEU A 79 -8.15 -12.93 4.75
N PRO A 80 -7.25 -12.13 5.34
CA PRO A 80 -7.52 -11.43 6.59
C PRO A 80 -8.50 -10.27 6.40
N VAL A 81 -9.22 -9.91 7.47
CA VAL A 81 -9.96 -8.64 7.57
C VAL A 81 -9.10 -7.64 8.32
N ILE A 82 -8.92 -6.44 7.75
CA ILE A 82 -8.18 -5.35 8.39
C ILE A 82 -9.10 -4.63 9.37
N ARG A 83 -8.68 -4.52 10.64
CA ARG A 83 -9.40 -3.74 11.67
C ARG A 83 -8.82 -2.34 11.71
N PHE A 84 -9.56 -1.40 11.15
CA PHE A 84 -9.17 -0.01 10.95
C PHE A 84 -9.81 0.87 12.03
N GLY A 85 -9.07 1.15 13.09
CA GLY A 85 -9.51 2.06 14.15
C GLY A 85 -9.38 3.52 13.73
N PHE A 86 -10.32 4.37 14.11
CA PHE A 86 -10.22 5.81 13.91
C PHE A 86 -10.43 6.61 15.21
N TYR A 87 -9.80 7.78 15.30
CA TYR A 87 -9.99 8.74 16.38
C TYR A 87 -9.99 10.18 15.86
N GLY A 88 -10.99 10.97 16.26
CA GLY A 88 -11.08 12.40 15.93
C GLY A 88 -11.31 12.68 14.45
N VAL A 89 -10.75 13.78 13.95
CA VAL A 89 -10.76 14.14 12.52
C VAL A 89 -9.73 13.28 11.80
N ALA A 90 -10.17 12.09 11.39
CA ALA A 90 -9.33 11.03 10.85
C ALA A 90 -10.08 10.20 9.80
N MET A 91 -9.33 9.45 9.00
CA MET A 91 -9.92 8.52 8.06
C MET A 91 -10.60 7.37 8.81
N GLY A 92 -11.67 6.81 8.23
CA GLY A 92 -12.52 5.84 8.92
C GLY A 92 -13.69 6.45 9.68
N SER A 93 -13.62 7.75 10.00
CA SER A 93 -14.72 8.47 10.64
C SER A 93 -15.95 8.54 9.72
N PRO A 94 -17.17 8.27 10.23
CA PRO A 94 -18.40 8.36 9.44
C PRO A 94 -18.73 9.79 9.00
N HIS A 95 -18.12 10.81 9.62
CA HIS A 95 -18.30 12.21 9.22
C HIS A 95 -17.59 12.57 7.92
N TYR A 96 -16.65 11.72 7.49
CA TYR A 96 -15.79 11.97 6.34
C TYR A 96 -15.58 10.69 5.52
N PRO A 97 -16.64 10.24 4.83
CA PRO A 97 -16.67 8.89 4.28
C PRO A 97 -15.91 8.74 2.97
N GLU A 98 -15.51 9.82 2.30
CA GLU A 98 -15.19 9.85 0.86
C GLU A 98 -14.19 8.76 0.44
N LEU A 99 -12.97 8.77 0.98
CA LEU A 99 -11.98 7.74 0.66
C LEU A 99 -12.41 6.34 1.15
N MET A 100 -13.11 6.25 2.28
CA MET A 100 -13.52 4.95 2.82
C MET A 100 -14.62 4.28 2.01
N VAL A 101 -15.41 5.02 1.22
CA VAL A 101 -16.32 4.44 0.24
C VAL A 101 -15.53 3.65 -0.81
N GLN A 102 -14.41 4.20 -1.29
CA GLN A 102 -13.53 3.51 -2.25
C GLN A 102 -12.80 2.33 -1.60
N VAL A 103 -12.34 2.48 -0.36
CA VAL A 103 -11.65 1.40 0.39
C VAL A 103 -12.58 0.22 0.69
N ASN A 104 -13.86 0.49 0.90
CA ASN A 104 -14.86 -0.56 1.15
C ASN A 104 -15.48 -1.12 -0.14
N ALA A 105 -15.16 -0.58 -1.31
CA ALA A 105 -15.68 -1.06 -2.58
C ALA A 105 -15.03 -2.41 -2.96
N PRO A 106 -15.82 -3.49 -3.18
CA PRO A 106 -15.28 -4.81 -3.52
C PRO A 106 -14.47 -4.85 -4.82
N SER A 107 -14.71 -3.92 -5.74
CA SER A 107 -13.93 -3.76 -6.98
C SER A 107 -12.50 -3.25 -6.72
N ASN A 108 -12.29 -2.54 -5.62
CA ASN A 108 -10.99 -1.96 -5.27
C ASN A 108 -10.25 -2.83 -4.24
N TYR A 109 -10.96 -3.32 -3.22
CA TYR A 109 -10.39 -4.11 -2.13
C TYR A 109 -11.23 -5.37 -1.87
N GLY A 110 -10.56 -6.51 -1.69
CA GLY A 110 -11.23 -7.79 -1.45
C GLY A 110 -10.78 -8.86 -2.44
N VAL A 111 -11.32 -10.09 -2.32
CA VAL A 111 -10.89 -11.27 -3.10
C VAL A 111 -10.86 -11.03 -4.62
N GLY A 112 -11.79 -10.22 -5.14
CA GLY A 112 -11.89 -9.88 -6.57
C GLY A 112 -11.48 -8.45 -6.91
N GLY A 113 -10.98 -7.68 -5.96
CA GLY A 113 -10.61 -6.28 -6.17
C GLY A 113 -9.21 -6.11 -6.74
N VAL A 114 -8.86 -4.86 -7.08
CA VAL A 114 -7.50 -4.49 -7.50
C VAL A 114 -6.46 -4.82 -6.42
N TYR A 115 -6.75 -4.51 -5.16
CA TYR A 115 -5.99 -4.95 -3.98
C TYR A 115 -6.65 -6.17 -3.34
N ASN A 116 -6.12 -7.36 -3.65
CA ASN A 116 -6.74 -8.65 -3.34
C ASN A 116 -6.04 -9.46 -2.24
N LYS A 117 -5.24 -8.81 -1.39
CA LYS A 117 -4.53 -9.46 -0.28
C LYS A 117 -5.33 -9.53 1.03
N ILE A 118 -6.49 -8.88 1.07
CA ILE A 118 -7.37 -8.83 2.23
C ILE A 118 -8.78 -9.25 1.80
N ARG A 119 -9.59 -9.71 2.76
CA ARG A 119 -11.00 -10.01 2.54
C ARG A 119 -11.84 -8.74 2.53
N ALA A 120 -11.61 -7.87 3.51
CA ALA A 120 -12.36 -6.65 3.73
C ALA A 120 -11.61 -5.73 4.71
N VAL A 121 -12.11 -4.50 4.84
CA VAL A 121 -11.75 -3.57 5.91
C VAL A 121 -12.97 -3.39 6.82
N THR A 122 -12.75 -3.35 8.12
CA THR A 122 -13.79 -3.01 9.11
C THR A 122 -13.34 -1.78 9.87
N THR A 123 -14.14 -0.72 9.82
CA THR A 123 -13.89 0.51 10.57
C THR A 123 -14.46 0.42 11.98
N LEU A 124 -13.69 0.90 12.96
CA LEU A 124 -14.02 0.83 14.38
C LEU A 124 -13.72 2.19 15.02
N ASP A 125 -14.65 2.72 15.82
CA ASP A 125 -14.38 3.91 16.62
C ASP A 125 -13.45 3.56 17.79
N ALA A 126 -12.22 4.07 17.75
CA ALA A 126 -11.18 3.81 18.74
C ALA A 126 -11.13 4.89 19.85
N SER A 127 -12.11 5.80 19.92
CA SER A 127 -12.04 6.97 20.80
C SER A 127 -11.92 6.64 22.28
N LYS A 128 -12.64 5.62 22.75
CA LYS A 128 -12.57 5.17 24.16
C LYS A 128 -11.32 4.36 24.48
N ASP A 129 -10.63 3.87 23.45
CA ASP A 129 -9.49 2.99 23.60
C ASP A 129 -8.16 3.76 23.55
N ILE A 130 -8.14 4.90 22.86
CA ILE A 130 -6.94 5.72 22.62
C ILE A 130 -6.78 6.84 23.66
N ILE A 131 -7.86 7.45 24.13
CA ILE A 131 -7.84 8.57 25.08
C ILE A 131 -8.43 8.17 26.42
N SER A 132 -7.80 8.59 27.52
CA SER A 132 -8.20 8.32 28.90
C SER A 132 -8.45 6.84 29.19
N SER A 133 -7.72 5.99 28.47
CA SER A 133 -7.88 4.54 28.45
C SER A 133 -6.78 3.86 29.25
N ALA A 134 -7.13 2.76 29.91
CA ALA A 134 -6.17 1.88 30.58
C ALA A 134 -5.56 0.81 29.65
N LEU A 135 -5.98 0.74 28.38
CA LEU A 135 -5.46 -0.26 27.46
C LEU A 135 -3.96 -0.09 27.22
N THR A 136 -3.23 -1.19 27.17
CA THR A 136 -1.81 -1.18 26.79
C THR A 136 -1.64 -1.09 25.27
N ALA A 137 -0.44 -0.75 24.81
CA ALA A 137 -0.10 -0.80 23.38
C ALA A 137 -0.35 -2.18 22.75
N ALA A 138 -0.06 -3.26 23.48
CA ALA A 138 -0.30 -4.63 23.04
C ALA A 138 -1.79 -4.94 22.91
N GLN A 139 -2.62 -4.45 23.85
CA GLN A 139 -4.08 -4.59 23.75
C GLN A 139 -4.64 -3.79 22.57
N LEU A 140 -4.13 -2.57 22.33
CA LEU A 140 -4.48 -1.82 21.12
C LEU A 140 -4.10 -2.58 19.85
N LYS A 141 -2.92 -3.20 19.79
CA LYS A 141 -2.49 -4.02 18.64
C LYS A 141 -3.32 -5.29 18.46
N ALA A 142 -3.77 -5.87 19.56
CA ALA A 142 -4.68 -7.00 19.54
C ALA A 142 -6.07 -6.63 19.04
N THR A 143 -6.50 -5.37 19.17
CA THR A 143 -7.81 -4.87 18.69
C THR A 143 -7.75 -4.28 17.28
N TYR A 144 -6.70 -3.51 16.97
CA TYR A 144 -6.59 -2.72 15.75
C TYR A 144 -5.33 -3.07 14.95
N ASP A 145 -5.49 -3.26 13.65
CA ASP A 145 -4.39 -3.46 12.72
C ASP A 145 -3.82 -2.13 12.22
N VAL A 146 -4.71 -1.16 11.97
CA VAL A 146 -4.39 0.22 11.63
C VAL A 146 -5.10 1.16 12.60
N LEU A 147 -4.43 2.23 13.03
CA LEU A 147 -5.03 3.35 13.75
C LEU A 147 -4.87 4.64 12.93
N SER A 148 -5.98 5.20 12.45
CA SER A 148 -6.02 6.56 11.91
C SER A 148 -6.33 7.55 13.03
N VAL A 149 -5.40 8.45 13.31
CA VAL A 149 -5.43 9.33 14.48
C VAL A 149 -5.41 10.78 14.05
N GLY A 150 -6.52 11.47 14.29
CA GLY A 150 -6.66 12.91 14.13
C GLY A 150 -6.04 13.65 15.29
N LEU A 151 -5.13 14.57 14.98
CA LEU A 151 -4.41 15.36 15.99
C LEU A 151 -5.01 16.75 16.21
N HIS A 152 -5.94 17.18 15.34
CA HIS A 152 -6.65 18.45 15.49
C HIS A 152 -7.40 18.52 16.81
N GLY A 153 -7.12 19.55 17.62
CA GLY A 153 -7.81 19.75 18.91
C GLY A 153 -7.60 18.61 19.92
N SER A 154 -6.66 17.70 19.67
CA SER A 154 -6.58 16.45 20.41
C SER A 154 -6.05 16.65 21.84
N PRO A 155 -6.59 15.94 22.84
CA PRO A 155 -6.21 16.06 24.24
C PRO A 155 -5.06 15.11 24.63
N PHE A 156 -4.31 14.55 23.66
CA PHE A 156 -3.27 13.57 23.93
C PHE A 156 -2.29 14.06 25.00
N THR A 157 -2.17 13.30 26.07
CA THR A 157 -1.10 13.39 27.04
C THR A 157 0.18 12.78 26.48
N VAL A 158 1.32 13.05 27.11
CA VAL A 158 2.60 12.41 26.78
C VAL A 158 2.50 10.88 26.91
N ALA A 159 1.81 10.38 27.94
CA ALA A 159 1.65 8.94 28.15
C ALA A 159 0.86 8.27 27.01
N GLU A 160 -0.20 8.91 26.53
CA GLU A 160 -0.99 8.39 25.40
C GLU A 160 -0.19 8.45 24.08
N ALA A 161 0.60 9.50 23.87
CA ALA A 161 1.52 9.59 22.75
C ALA A 161 2.59 8.47 22.78
N VAL A 162 3.17 8.20 23.96
CA VAL A 162 4.12 7.10 24.16
C VAL A 162 3.49 5.77 23.80
N ARG A 163 2.27 5.50 24.30
CA ARG A 163 1.52 4.28 23.97
C ARG A 163 1.27 4.13 22.46
N LEU A 164 0.99 5.21 21.74
CA LEU A 164 0.78 5.15 20.29
C LEU A 164 2.08 4.78 19.54
N LYS A 165 3.23 5.27 20.01
CA LYS A 165 4.54 4.84 19.48
C LYS A 165 4.84 3.37 19.78
N GLU A 166 4.56 2.91 20.99
CA GLU A 166 4.71 1.51 21.37
C GLU A 166 3.81 0.59 20.53
N TYR A 167 2.57 1.02 20.25
CA TYR A 167 1.67 0.31 19.33
C TYR A 167 2.31 0.13 17.95
N ALA A 168 2.91 1.19 17.40
CA ALA A 168 3.62 1.11 16.12
C ALA A 168 4.84 0.19 16.18
N ALA A 169 5.59 0.23 17.28
CA ALA A 169 6.75 -0.64 17.51
C ALA A 169 6.37 -2.14 17.61
N LEU A 170 5.15 -2.44 18.06
CA LEU A 170 4.57 -3.79 18.07
C LEU A 170 4.00 -4.23 16.71
N GLY A 171 4.35 -3.53 15.63
CA GLY A 171 3.89 -3.84 14.27
C GLY A 171 2.54 -3.22 13.91
N GLY A 172 1.97 -2.38 14.77
CA GLY A 172 0.77 -1.60 14.47
C GLY A 172 1.05 -0.57 13.39
N VAL A 173 0.06 -0.26 12.57
CA VAL A 173 0.20 0.77 11.53
C VAL A 173 -0.55 2.01 11.98
N VAL A 174 0.09 3.18 11.92
CA VAL A 174 -0.48 4.45 12.37
C VAL A 174 -0.54 5.42 11.21
N LEU A 175 -1.66 6.12 11.13
CA LEU A 175 -1.90 7.16 10.15
C LEU A 175 -2.28 8.46 10.85
N LEU A 176 -1.33 9.37 10.94
CA LEU A 176 -1.47 10.64 11.65
C LEU A 176 -2.07 11.69 10.73
N THR A 177 -3.15 12.33 11.18
CA THR A 177 -3.77 13.45 10.48
C THR A 177 -3.54 14.72 11.28
N CYS A 178 -2.65 15.59 10.79
CA CYS A 178 -2.11 16.73 11.53
C CYS A 178 -2.93 18.03 11.41
N ASP A 179 -4.22 17.93 11.06
CA ASP A 179 -5.11 19.05 10.74
C ASP A 179 -5.00 20.26 11.71
N GLY A 180 -4.79 21.45 11.13
CA GLY A 180 -5.15 22.72 11.76
C GLY A 180 -4.08 23.32 12.67
N ALA A 181 -4.53 23.82 13.83
CA ALA A 181 -3.70 24.57 14.77
C ALA A 181 -2.94 23.64 15.72
N THR A 182 -1.67 23.96 15.96
CA THR A 182 -0.81 23.22 16.89
C THR A 182 -1.41 23.25 18.29
N THR A 183 -1.70 22.06 18.81
CA THR A 183 -2.18 21.83 20.18
C THR A 183 -1.11 21.10 20.99
N ALA A 184 -1.22 21.11 22.32
CA ALA A 184 -0.33 20.33 23.17
C ALA A 184 -0.38 18.83 22.81
N GLY A 185 -1.56 18.27 22.53
CA GLY A 185 -1.71 16.87 22.16
C GLY A 185 -1.05 16.51 20.83
N MET A 186 -1.23 17.34 19.80
CA MET A 186 -0.54 17.18 18.53
C MET A 186 0.99 17.21 18.72
N THR A 187 1.50 18.18 19.49
CA THR A 187 2.92 18.29 19.80
C THR A 187 3.44 17.04 20.52
N ASN A 188 2.71 16.56 21.54
CA ASN A 188 3.07 15.35 22.28
C ASN A 188 3.22 14.14 21.36
N VAL A 189 2.26 13.92 20.45
CA VAL A 189 2.31 12.80 19.49
C VAL A 189 3.47 12.95 18.51
N LEU A 190 3.58 14.10 17.85
CA LEU A 190 4.60 14.30 16.81
C LEU A 190 6.03 14.27 17.37
N GLN A 191 6.27 14.86 18.55
CA GLN A 191 7.57 14.80 19.22
C GLN A 191 7.91 13.39 19.70
N GLN A 192 6.93 12.60 20.14
CA GLN A 192 7.17 11.22 20.51
C GLN A 192 7.62 10.37 19.31
N PHE A 193 7.13 10.72 18.11
CA PHE A 193 7.62 10.20 16.83
C PHE A 193 8.88 10.90 16.30
N GLY A 194 9.51 11.80 17.07
CA GLY A 194 10.81 12.40 16.74
C GLY A 194 10.75 13.62 15.83
N HIS A 195 9.58 14.22 15.62
CA HIS A 195 9.49 15.51 14.93
C HIS A 195 10.10 16.62 15.79
N THR A 196 10.70 17.61 15.12
CA THR A 196 11.39 18.73 15.78
C THR A 196 10.96 20.08 15.20
N GLY A 197 11.43 21.15 15.84
CA GLY A 197 11.15 22.53 15.44
C GLY A 197 9.75 23.02 15.82
N VAL A 198 9.40 24.21 15.34
CA VAL A 198 8.11 24.83 15.62
C VAL A 198 7.11 24.32 14.58
N LEU A 199 6.07 23.65 15.06
CA LEU A 199 4.93 23.23 14.24
C LEU A 199 3.94 24.39 14.25
N THR A 200 3.63 24.94 13.08
CA THR A 200 2.69 26.07 12.96
C THR A 200 1.58 25.76 11.98
N LYS A 201 0.46 26.45 12.16
CA LYS A 201 -0.64 26.42 11.20
C LYS A 201 -0.35 27.35 10.03
N ALA A 202 -0.64 26.90 8.80
CA ALA A 202 -0.86 27.82 7.70
C ALA A 202 -2.30 28.34 7.73
N THR A 203 -2.49 29.61 7.35
CA THR A 203 -3.83 30.17 7.12
C THR A 203 -4.67 29.23 6.25
N ALA A 204 -5.96 29.13 6.57
CA ALA A 204 -6.89 28.29 5.86
C ALA A 204 -7.09 28.80 4.43
N VAL A 205 -6.29 28.28 3.50
CA VAL A 205 -6.36 28.57 2.08
C VAL A 205 -6.35 27.26 1.30
N ALA A 206 -7.03 27.26 0.15
CA ALA A 206 -6.91 26.18 -0.81
C ALA A 206 -5.46 26.15 -1.33
N TYR A 207 -4.93 24.96 -1.53
CA TYR A 207 -3.60 24.78 -2.10
C TYR A 207 -3.60 23.63 -3.10
N SER A 208 -2.55 23.63 -3.91
CA SER A 208 -2.21 22.57 -4.84
C SER A 208 -0.78 22.13 -4.55
N GLY A 209 -0.61 20.86 -4.18
CA GLY A 209 0.67 20.21 -4.06
C GLY A 209 0.88 19.16 -5.14
N VAL A 210 1.97 18.42 -4.98
CA VAL A 210 2.41 17.41 -5.94
C VAL A 210 2.95 16.19 -5.20
N ALA A 211 2.55 15.00 -5.66
CA ALA A 211 3.15 13.75 -5.20
C ALA A 211 4.60 13.63 -5.69
N SER A 212 5.45 12.98 -4.91
CA SER A 212 6.85 12.77 -5.26
C SER A 212 6.98 12.00 -6.56
N ALA A 213 7.95 12.40 -7.39
CA ALA A 213 8.28 11.69 -8.62
C ALA A 213 9.15 10.45 -8.37
N THR A 214 9.91 10.45 -7.26
CA THR A 214 10.92 9.43 -6.94
C THR A 214 10.54 8.56 -5.75
N GLU A 215 9.69 9.05 -4.86
CA GLU A 215 9.23 8.32 -3.67
C GLU A 215 7.81 7.81 -3.88
N ARG A 216 7.63 6.49 -3.85
CA ARG A 216 6.33 5.82 -4.03
C ARG A 216 6.03 4.89 -2.85
N LEU A 217 4.75 4.78 -2.49
CA LEU A 217 4.27 3.85 -1.46
C LEU A 217 3.92 2.48 -2.06
N SER A 218 3.00 2.45 -3.02
CA SER A 218 2.67 1.27 -3.82
C SER A 218 2.17 1.71 -5.21
N SER A 219 1.79 0.74 -6.05
CA SER A 219 1.32 1.00 -7.42
C SER A 219 0.13 0.12 -7.82
N TYR A 220 -0.63 -0.40 -6.86
CA TYR A 220 -1.77 -1.30 -7.14
C TYR A 220 -2.82 -0.62 -8.03
N PHE A 221 -3.07 0.67 -7.78
CA PHE A 221 -4.06 1.45 -8.51
C PHE A 221 -3.44 2.27 -9.65
N GLY A 222 -2.26 1.85 -10.13
CA GLY A 222 -1.51 2.53 -11.18
C GLY A 222 -0.49 3.55 -10.67
N ASP A 223 0.15 4.28 -11.59
CA ASP A 223 1.14 5.29 -11.25
C ASP A 223 0.47 6.56 -10.68
N SER A 224 0.98 7.01 -9.53
CA SER A 224 0.53 8.21 -8.82
C SER A 224 1.68 9.21 -8.62
N SER A 225 2.72 9.14 -9.44
CA SER A 225 3.89 10.03 -9.32
C SER A 225 3.66 11.35 -10.00
N GLY A 226 4.06 12.44 -9.35
CA GLY A 226 3.88 13.79 -9.89
C GLY A 226 2.41 14.22 -10.02
N VAL A 227 1.46 13.44 -9.48
CA VAL A 227 0.04 13.81 -9.53
C VAL A 227 -0.20 15.04 -8.67
N THR A 228 -1.09 15.91 -9.14
CA THR A 228 -1.56 17.04 -8.37
C THR A 228 -2.40 16.57 -7.19
N LEU A 229 -2.12 17.11 -6.01
CA LEU A 229 -2.91 16.88 -4.79
C LEU A 229 -3.52 18.20 -4.34
N LYS A 230 -4.83 18.23 -4.18
CA LYS A 230 -5.57 19.41 -3.74
C LYS A 230 -6.05 19.21 -2.32
N GLY A 231 -6.03 20.31 -1.59
CA GLY A 231 -6.53 20.36 -0.22
C GLY A 231 -6.80 21.78 0.21
N HIS A 232 -7.20 21.90 1.46
CA HIS A 232 -7.47 23.15 2.13
C HIS A 232 -6.92 23.13 3.53
N SER A 233 -6.23 24.21 3.94
CA SER A 233 -5.46 24.31 5.19
C SER A 233 -4.33 23.27 5.30
N LEU A 234 -3.21 23.63 5.92
CA LEU A 234 -2.13 22.67 6.19
C LEU A 234 -1.43 22.97 7.50
N LEU A 235 -0.99 21.92 8.19
CA LEU A 235 0.10 22.05 9.15
C LEU A 235 1.38 22.37 8.36
N VAL A 236 2.05 23.45 8.72
CA VAL A 236 3.35 23.83 8.16
C VAL A 236 4.39 22.92 8.80
N VAL A 237 4.78 21.90 8.05
CA VAL A 237 5.91 21.02 8.36
C VAL A 237 6.85 21.08 7.16
N THR A 238 8.08 21.47 7.39
CA THR A 238 9.14 21.50 6.36
C THR A 238 9.95 20.21 6.39
N SER A 239 10.67 19.90 5.31
CA SER A 239 11.42 18.65 5.16
C SER A 239 12.49 18.38 6.23
N GLY A 240 12.94 19.40 6.96
CA GLY A 240 13.92 19.26 8.05
C GLY A 240 13.32 18.92 9.41
N GLN A 241 11.99 18.90 9.55
CA GLN A 241 11.31 18.69 10.83
C GLN A 241 10.98 17.24 11.16
N PRO A 242 10.64 16.35 10.20
CA PRO A 242 10.50 14.92 10.48
C PRO A 242 11.81 14.28 10.95
N PRO A 243 11.75 13.15 11.67
CA PRO A 243 12.94 12.41 12.10
C PRO A 243 13.73 11.86 10.91
N SER A 244 15.01 11.55 11.15
CA SER A 244 15.89 10.92 10.14
C SER A 244 15.29 9.60 9.61
N GLY A 245 15.46 9.36 8.30
CA GLY A 245 14.87 8.22 7.60
C GLY A 245 13.41 8.41 7.19
N SER A 246 12.83 9.58 7.42
CA SER A 246 11.51 9.93 6.87
C SER A 246 11.58 10.06 5.34
N ARG A 247 10.51 9.64 4.64
CA ARG A 247 10.39 9.76 3.18
C ARG A 247 9.31 10.79 2.86
N VAL A 248 9.64 11.76 2.02
CA VAL A 248 8.70 12.78 1.56
C VAL A 248 7.90 12.24 0.38
N LEU A 249 6.59 12.10 0.56
CA LEU A 249 5.70 11.49 -0.43
C LEU A 249 4.95 12.53 -1.25
N ALA A 250 4.73 13.71 -0.69
CA ALA A 250 4.13 14.83 -1.39
C ALA A 250 4.44 16.16 -0.70
N THR A 251 4.48 17.24 -1.47
CA THR A 251 4.71 18.59 -0.95
C THR A 251 3.80 19.63 -1.60
N SER A 252 3.62 20.76 -0.92
CA SER A 252 3.10 22.01 -1.46
C SER A 252 4.12 23.11 -1.20
N GLY A 253 4.92 23.43 -2.21
CA GLY A 253 6.13 24.24 -2.05
C GLY A 253 7.14 23.52 -1.15
N SER A 254 7.60 24.18 -0.08
CA SER A 254 8.50 23.60 0.93
C SER A 254 7.79 22.80 2.02
N ASN A 255 6.45 22.80 2.06
CA ASN A 255 5.67 22.13 3.08
C ASN A 255 5.35 20.69 2.69
N LEU A 256 5.44 19.79 3.65
CA LEU A 256 5.06 18.40 3.49
C LEU A 256 3.54 18.27 3.46
N LEU A 257 3.03 17.43 2.57
CA LEU A 257 1.63 17.01 2.55
C LEU A 257 1.46 15.59 3.07
N PHE A 258 2.34 14.69 2.63
CA PHE A 258 2.40 13.30 3.08
C PHE A 258 3.85 12.88 3.29
N TRP A 259 4.12 12.13 4.35
CA TRP A 259 5.43 11.55 4.60
C TRP A 259 5.34 10.27 5.42
N THR A 260 6.28 9.36 5.21
CA THR A 260 6.52 8.28 6.18
C THR A 260 7.40 8.81 7.31
N VAL A 261 7.11 8.42 8.54
CA VAL A 261 7.93 8.80 9.70
C VAL A 261 9.13 7.86 9.80
N GLY A 262 10.34 8.41 9.88
CA GLY A 262 11.58 7.66 10.04
C GLY A 262 11.64 6.83 11.32
N ALA A 263 12.48 5.80 11.32
CA ALA A 263 12.62 4.84 12.43
C ALA A 263 11.32 4.09 12.82
N THR A 264 10.33 4.05 11.93
CA THR A 264 9.08 3.28 12.12
C THR A 264 8.90 2.14 11.12
N GLU A 265 9.94 1.82 10.33
CA GLU A 265 9.88 0.81 9.25
C GLU A 265 8.77 1.08 8.22
N GLY A 266 8.33 2.35 8.11
CA GLY A 266 7.23 2.75 7.24
C GLY A 266 5.84 2.45 7.80
N ARG A 267 5.73 2.02 9.06
CA ARG A 267 4.45 1.73 9.73
C ARG A 267 3.70 2.98 10.17
N VAL A 268 4.36 4.14 10.15
CA VAL A 268 3.71 5.42 10.48
C VAL A 268 3.78 6.35 9.28
N VAL A 269 2.60 6.73 8.80
CA VAL A 269 2.43 7.75 7.75
C VAL A 269 1.72 8.93 8.37
N ALA A 270 2.15 10.13 8.00
CA ALA A 270 1.52 11.36 8.45
C ALA A 270 1.07 12.20 7.24
N MET A 271 -0.04 12.91 7.42
CA MET A 271 -0.57 13.86 6.46
C MET A 271 -0.79 15.22 7.12
N SER A 272 -0.52 16.30 6.39
CA SER A 272 -0.58 17.66 6.93
C SER A 272 -2.00 18.14 7.21
N HIS A 273 -2.99 17.55 6.55
CA HIS A 273 -4.40 17.90 6.74
C HIS A 273 -5.34 16.81 6.23
N PHE A 274 -6.52 16.71 6.84
CA PHE A 274 -7.52 15.71 6.50
C PHE A 274 -8.17 15.91 5.13
N SER A 275 -8.41 17.17 4.74
CA SER A 275 -9.03 17.56 3.45
C SER A 275 -8.37 16.96 2.21
N LEU A 276 -7.10 16.53 2.29
CA LEU A 276 -6.41 15.77 1.23
C LEU A 276 -7.12 14.46 0.87
N THR A 277 -7.98 13.96 1.74
CA THR A 277 -8.71 12.69 1.59
C THR A 277 -10.15 12.88 1.08
N GLN A 278 -10.56 14.13 0.86
CA GLN A 278 -11.93 14.50 0.49
C GLN A 278 -12.01 15.31 -0.81
N PHE A 279 -11.02 16.18 -1.05
CA PHE A 279 -11.01 16.98 -2.29
C PHE A 279 -10.83 16.09 -3.50
N ASP A 280 -11.73 16.21 -4.48
CA ASP A 280 -11.73 15.39 -5.69
C ASP A 280 -11.69 13.87 -5.39
N VAL A 281 -12.28 13.44 -4.26
CA VAL A 281 -12.45 12.02 -3.91
C VAL A 281 -13.94 11.74 -3.77
N ALA A 282 -14.49 10.85 -4.60
CA ALA A 282 -15.92 10.55 -4.56
C ALA A 282 -16.26 9.14 -5.08
N GLY A 283 -17.46 8.68 -4.74
CA GLY A 283 -17.99 7.42 -5.24
C GLY A 283 -17.14 6.21 -4.87
N THR A 284 -17.28 5.15 -5.67
CA THR A 284 -16.58 3.87 -5.47
C THR A 284 -15.47 3.64 -6.48
N GLU A 285 -15.42 4.42 -7.56
CA GLU A 285 -14.38 4.30 -8.59
C GLU A 285 -13.12 5.07 -8.16
N ILE A 286 -11.98 4.68 -8.75
CA ILE A 286 -10.68 5.36 -8.56
C ILE A 286 -10.28 5.87 -9.93
N ASP A 287 -10.71 7.08 -10.26
CA ASP A 287 -10.67 7.63 -11.61
C ASP A 287 -9.61 8.73 -11.80
N ASN A 288 -9.21 9.40 -10.72
CA ASN A 288 -8.27 10.51 -10.79
C ASN A 288 -6.94 10.26 -10.07
N GLY A 289 -5.98 11.17 -10.29
CA GLY A 289 -4.63 11.03 -9.78
C GLY A 289 -4.53 11.06 -8.25
N GLN A 290 -5.35 11.89 -7.60
CA GLN A 290 -5.38 12.01 -6.15
C GLN A 290 -5.96 10.76 -5.49
N GLU A 291 -7.07 10.24 -6.03
CA GLU A 291 -7.63 8.96 -5.59
C GLU A 291 -6.63 7.80 -5.75
N ARG A 292 -5.92 7.73 -6.88
CA ARG A 292 -4.86 6.73 -7.08
C ARG A 292 -3.76 6.85 -6.04
N PHE A 293 -3.30 8.06 -5.74
CA PHE A 293 -2.29 8.31 -4.71
C PHE A 293 -2.77 7.82 -3.33
N LEU A 294 -3.99 8.20 -2.94
CA LEU A 294 -4.56 7.83 -1.64
C LEU A 294 -4.81 6.33 -1.52
N ASN A 295 -5.34 5.67 -2.55
CA ASN A 295 -5.59 4.23 -2.53
C ASN A 295 -4.28 3.43 -2.58
N ASN A 296 -3.25 3.91 -3.29
CA ASN A 296 -1.89 3.35 -3.20
C ASN A 296 -1.29 3.50 -1.79
N MET A 297 -1.57 4.61 -1.09
CA MET A 297 -1.20 4.75 0.32
C MET A 297 -1.94 3.73 1.20
N MET A 298 -3.24 3.58 1.04
CA MET A 298 -4.03 2.61 1.82
C MET A 298 -3.57 1.17 1.59
N ALA A 299 -3.32 0.78 0.33
CA ALA A 299 -2.76 -0.54 0.00
C ALA A 299 -1.38 -0.76 0.61
N TYR A 300 -0.53 0.28 0.65
CA TYR A 300 0.75 0.23 1.35
C TYR A 300 0.60 0.01 2.85
N LEU A 301 -0.33 0.74 3.50
CA LEU A 301 -0.60 0.56 4.93
C LEU A 301 -1.07 -0.87 5.24
N PHE A 302 -1.89 -1.45 4.36
CA PHE A 302 -2.33 -2.84 4.50
C PHE A 302 -1.20 -3.83 4.25
N ASP A 303 -0.34 -3.59 3.25
CA ASP A 303 0.88 -4.40 3.08
C ASP A 303 1.75 -4.35 4.35
N LYS A 304 1.88 -3.19 5.02
CA LYS A 304 2.57 -3.08 6.32
C LYS A 304 1.92 -3.89 7.44
N VAL A 305 0.60 -4.00 7.47
CA VAL A 305 -0.09 -4.90 8.42
C VAL A 305 0.23 -6.37 8.14
N LEU A 306 0.39 -6.73 6.87
CA LEU A 306 0.61 -8.11 6.43
C LEU A 306 2.09 -8.55 6.48
N GLU A 307 3.02 -7.60 6.54
CA GLU A 307 4.45 -7.87 6.77
C GLU A 307 4.66 -8.53 8.13
N LYS A 308 4.98 -9.84 8.11
CA LYS A 308 5.32 -10.76 9.22
C LYS A 308 4.84 -10.30 10.62
N ARG A 309 3.70 -10.88 11.02
CA ARG A 309 3.25 -11.00 12.41
C ARG A 309 4.15 -11.92 13.22
#